data_AF-A0A6A5G1I8-F1
#
_entry.id   AF-A0A6A5G1I8-F1
#
_cell.length_a   1.000
_cell.length_b   1.000
_cell.length_c   1.000
_cell.angle_alpha   90.00
_cell.angle_beta   90.00
_cell.angle_gamma   90.00
#
_symmetry.space_group_name_H-M   'P 1'
#
loop_
_entity.id
_entity.type
_entity.pdbx_description
1 polymer ?
#
loop_
_entity_poly.entity_id
_entity_poly.type
_entity_poly.pdbx_seq_one_letter_code
_entity_poly.pdbx_strand_id
1 'polypeptide(L)' 'MKNHVRVLVYYGDTDMACNFMMGQQFVDQLGLRRTLKKTPWKFDRQIAGFKTLFDGLSFITIRRAGHMGPQ' A
#
# COMPACT_ATOMS: atom_id res chain seq x y z
N MET A 1 0.38 -15.32 7.99
CA MET A 1 1.59 -15.64 7.17
C MET A 1 2.37 -16.78 7.80
N LYS A 2 2.90 -17.72 7.01
CA LYS A 2 3.45 -18.99 7.54
C LYS A 2 4.87 -18.90 8.15
N ASN A 3 5.66 -17.87 7.82
CA ASN A 3 7.09 -17.80 8.19
C ASN A 3 7.47 -16.57 9.05
N HIS A 4 6.50 -15.94 9.75
CA HIS A 4 6.71 -14.69 10.53
C HIS A 4 7.33 -13.51 9.75
N VAL A 5 7.30 -13.55 8.42
CA VAL A 5 7.73 -12.44 7.56
C VAL A 5 6.66 -11.34 7.60
N ARG A 6 7.10 -10.09 7.55
CA ARG A 6 6.23 -8.92 7.33
C ARG A 6 6.43 -8.43 5.91
N VAL A 7 5.32 -8.24 5.18
CA VAL A 7 5.34 -7.82 3.77
C VAL A 7 4.83 -6.39 3.66
N LEU A 8 5.54 -5.57 2.89
CA LEU A 8 5.10 -4.25 2.47
C LEU A 8 4.96 -4.24 0.96
N VAL A 9 3.78 -3.86 0.49
CA VAL A 9 3.51 -3.55 -0.92
C VAL A 9 3.22 -2.05 -0.98
N TYR A 10 3.98 -1.30 -1.77
CA TYR A 10 3.78 0.14 -1.89
C TYR A 10 3.78 0.60 -3.35
N TYR A 11 3.00 1.64 -3.62
CA TYR A 11 2.86 2.24 -4.94
C TYR A 11 2.84 3.76 -4.86
N GLY A 12 3.41 4.41 -5.87
CA GLY A 12 3.11 5.80 -6.16
C GLY A 12 1.70 5.94 -6.75
N ASP A 13 0.92 6.94 -6.29
CA ASP A 13 -0.46 7.13 -6.78
C ASP A 13 -0.57 7.82 -8.14
N THR A 14 0.54 8.35 -8.68
CA THR A 14 0.61 8.91 -10.05
C THR A 14 1.31 7.98 -11.05
N ASP A 15 1.71 6.77 -10.63
CA ASP A 15 2.24 5.76 -11.55
C ASP A 15 1.14 5.19 -12.46
N MET A 16 1.33 5.31 -13.77
CA MET A 16 0.45 4.74 -14.79
C MET A 16 0.96 3.41 -15.37
N ALA A 17 2.25 3.08 -15.22
CA ALA A 17 2.84 1.85 -15.74
C ALA A 17 2.50 0.65 -14.85
N CYS A 18 2.65 0.80 -13.53
CA CYS A 18 2.30 -0.22 -12.55
C CYS A 18 1.41 0.40 -11.46
N ASN A 19 0.19 0.77 -11.84
CA ASN A 19 -0.66 1.58 -10.97
C ASN A 19 -1.09 0.87 -9.67
N PHE A 20 -1.36 1.68 -8.64
CA PHE A 20 -1.77 1.19 -7.32
C PHE A 20 -3.13 0.46 -7.33
N MET A 21 -4.00 0.68 -8.31
CA MET A 21 -5.30 0.00 -8.37
C MET A 21 -5.13 -1.49 -8.67
N MET A 22 -4.25 -1.81 -9.62
CA MET A 22 -3.86 -3.20 -9.91
C MET A 22 -3.23 -3.84 -8.67
N GLY A 23 -2.32 -3.13 -8.00
CA GLY A 23 -1.72 -3.59 -6.75
C GLY A 23 -2.75 -3.84 -5.64
N GLN A 24 -3.74 -2.96 -5.51
CA GLN A 24 -4.81 -3.09 -4.52
C GLN A 24 -5.71 -4.30 -4.81
N GLN A 25 -6.04 -4.55 -6.08
CA GLN A 25 -6.78 -5.74 -6.48
C GLN A 25 -5.99 -7.02 -6.22
N PHE A 26 -4.69 -7.03 -6.52
CA PHE A 26 -3.80 -8.16 -6.25
C PHE A 26 -3.78 -8.52 -4.76
N VAL A 27 -3.55 -7.55 -3.86
CA VAL A 27 -3.50 -7.86 -2.42
C VAL A 27 -4.86 -8.28 -1.86
N ASP A 28 -5.96 -7.78 -2.41
CA ASP A 28 -7.32 -8.19 -2.02
C ASP A 28 -7.61 -9.64 -2.42
N GLN A 29 -7.09 -10.10 -3.56
CA GLN A 29 -7.23 -11.48 -4.04
C GLN A 29 -6.43 -12.51 -3.22
N LEU A 30 -5.48 -12.07 -2.37
CA LEU A 30 -4.73 -12.97 -1.49
C LEU A 30 -5.59 -13.58 -0.37
N GLY A 31 -6.82 -13.12 -0.18
CA GLY A 31 -7.73 -13.66 0.84
C GLY A 31 -7.27 -13.41 2.29
N LEU A 32 -6.32 -12.49 2.49
CA LEU A 32 -5.82 -12.15 3.82
C LEU A 32 -6.89 -11.37 4.60
N ARG A 33 -6.99 -11.62 5.91
CA ARG A 33 -7.90 -10.88 6.78
C ARG A 33 -7.45 -9.42 6.88
N ARG A 34 -8.32 -8.49 6.47
CA ARG A 34 -8.08 -7.04 6.61
C ARG A 34 -8.17 -6.63 8.08
N THR A 35 -7.12 -6.03 8.62
CA THR A 35 -7.01 -5.54 10.00
C THR A 35 -7.27 -4.04 10.10
N LEU A 36 -7.01 -3.28 9.04
CA LEU A 36 -7.34 -1.85 8.94
C LEU A 36 -7.84 -1.52 7.53
N LYS A 37 -9.02 -0.89 7.44
CA LYS A 37 -9.55 -0.35 6.18
C LYS A 37 -8.68 0.81 5.69
N LYS A 38 -8.80 1.15 4.40
CA LYS A 38 -8.08 2.26 3.76
C LYS A 38 -8.18 3.54 4.62
N THR A 39 -7.05 3.92 5.21
CA THR A 39 -6.93 5.03 6.16
C THR A 39 -5.77 5.92 5.73
N PRO A 40 -5.90 7.26 5.76
CA PRO A 40 -4.77 8.13 5.44
C PRO A 40 -3.62 7.91 6.44
N TRP A 41 -2.39 7.92 5.95
CA TRP A 41 -1.20 8.04 6.79
C TRP A 41 -0.58 9.42 6.61
N LYS A 42 0.04 9.93 7.68
CA LYS A 42 0.59 11.27 7.71
C LYS A 42 2.09 11.25 7.93
N PHE A 43 2.78 12.18 7.30
CA PHE A 43 4.17 12.54 7.57
C PHE A 43 4.23 14.07 7.63
N ASP A 44 4.90 14.62 8.63
CA ASP A 44 4.99 16.06 8.90
C ASP A 44 3.64 16.80 8.77
N ARG A 45 2.62 16.32 9.51
CA ARG A 45 1.24 16.86 9.51
C ARG A 45 0.50 16.83 8.17
N GLN A 46 1.11 16.34 7.09
CA GLN A 46 0.49 16.19 5.78
C GLN A 46 0.09 14.75 5.49
N ILE A 47 -0.98 14.55 4.71
CA ILE A 47 -1.33 13.23 4.20
C ILE A 47 -0.23 12.81 3.20
N ALA A 48 0.50 11.76 3.52
CA ALA A 48 1.53 11.22 2.64
C ALA A 48 1.00 10.06 1.78
N GLY A 49 -0.23 9.61 2.01
CA GLY A 49 -0.98 8.69 1.17
C GLY A 49 -1.98 7.87 1.99
N PHE A 50 -2.30 6.67 1.55
CA PHE A 50 -3.25 5.77 2.24
C PHE A 50 -2.61 4.43 2.58
N LYS A 51 -3.06 3.81 3.68
CA LYS A 51 -2.66 2.45 4.06
C LYS A 51 -3.88 1.57 4.27
N THR A 52 -3.77 0.33 3.83
CA THR A 52 -4.69 -0.78 4.13
C THR A 52 -3.86 -1.88 4.75
N LEU A 53 -4.27 -2.38 5.92
CA LEU A 53 -3.50 -3.41 6.63
C LEU A 53 -4.25 -4.74 6.57
N PHE A 54 -3.48 -5.80 6.39
CA PHE A 54 -3.92 -7.19 6.42
C PHE A 54 -3.06 -7.96 7.42
N ASP A 55 -3.44 -9.20 7.71
CA ASP A 55 -2.66 -10.06 8.58
C ASP A 55 -1.28 -10.41 7.97
N GLY A 56 -0.25 -9.69 8.43
CA GLY A 56 1.15 -9.81 7.97
C GLY A 56 1.54 -8.98 6.74
N LEU A 57 0.57 -8.35 6.05
CA LEU A 57 0.80 -7.53 4.86
C LEU A 57 0.31 -6.10 5.05
N SER A 58 1.13 -5.13 4.67
CA SER A 58 0.74 -3.73 4.57
C SER A 58 0.70 -3.30 3.11
N PHE A 59 -0.41 -2.72 2.68
CA PHE A 59 -0.53 -2.06 1.38
C PHE A 59 -0.55 -0.55 1.57
N ILE A 60 0.37 0.18 0.92
CA ILE A 60 0.53 1.63 1.10
C ILE A 60 0.55 2.33 -0.27
N THR A 61 -0.14 3.46 -0.38
CA THR A 61 0.07 4.42 -1.47
C THR A 61 0.88 5.61 -0.98
N ILE A 62 1.71 6.17 -1.86
CA ILE A 62 2.46 7.40 -1.63
C ILE A 62 1.88 8.49 -2.54
N ARG A 63 1.39 9.56 -1.91
CA ARG A 63 0.72 10.66 -2.58
C ARG A 63 1.71 11.45 -3.43
N ARG A 64 1.37 11.68 -4.70
CA ARG A 64 2.15 12.39 -5.73
C ARG A 64 3.47 11.70 -6.13
N ALA A 65 3.65 10.43 -5.81
CA ALA A 65 4.80 9.65 -6.28
C ALA A 65 4.45 8.87 -7.55
N GLY A 66 5.39 8.79 -8.48
CA GLY A 66 5.27 8.05 -9.74
C GLY A 66 5.81 6.62 -9.62
N HIS A 67 6.27 6.06 -10.76
CA HIS A 67 6.80 4.69 -10.83
C HIS A 67 8.10 4.52 -10.03
N MET A 68 8.98 5.52 -10.10
CA MET A 68 10.20 5.56 -9.32
C MET A 68 9.87 6.00 -7.89
N GLY A 69 10.15 5.13 -6.92
CA GLY A 69 9.83 5.33 -5.51
C GLY A 69 10.56 6.53 -4.89
N PRO A 70 11.80 6.37 -4.39
CA PRO A 70 12.63 7.50 -4.01
C PRO A 70 13.26 8.12 -5.25
N GLN A 71 13.04 9.42 -5.44
CA GLN A 71 13.80 10.28 -6.34
C GLN A 71 14.38 11.42 -5.52
#